data_AF-A0AAV8WUC9-F1
#
_entry.id   AF-A0AAV8WUC9-F1
#
_cell.length_a   1.000
_cell.length_b   1.000
_cell.length_c   1.000
_cell.angle_alpha   90.00
_cell.angle_beta   90.00
_cell.angle_gamma   90.00
#
_symmetry.space_group_name_H-M   'P 1'
#
loop_
_entity.id
_entity.type
_entity.pdbx_description
1 polymer ?
#
loop_
_entity_poly.entity_id
_entity_poly.type
_entity_poly.pdbx_seq_one_letter_code
_entity_poly.pdbx_strand_id
1 'polypeptide(L)' 'MVLIISPWSNTYYPPLDDGSMPSERLRKLELDANHAFDQYREMYFEGGVSSVYFWDLDHGFAGTLFVTKYFGYLS' A
#
# COMPACT_ATOMS: atom_id res chain seq x y z
N MET A 1 -17.55 0.87 3.01
CA MET A 1 -16.86 2.05 2.46
C MET A 1 -15.40 1.89 2.82
N VAL A 2 -14.55 1.50 1.87
CA VAL A 2 -13.13 1.29 2.15
C VAL A 2 -12.49 2.67 2.25
N LEU A 3 -12.11 3.06 3.46
CA LEU A 3 -11.31 4.25 3.70
C LEU A 3 -9.87 3.87 3.35
N ILE A 4 -9.32 4.44 2.27
CA ILE A 4 -7.96 4.13 1.82
C ILE A 4 -7.09 5.33 2.16
N ILE A 5 -6.05 5.07 2.97
CA ILE A 5 -4.94 5.99 3.16
C ILE A 5 -4.08 5.88 1.90
N SER A 6 -3.79 6.99 1.23
CA SER A 6 -2.84 6.96 0.13
C SER A 6 -1.45 6.52 0.65
N PRO A 7 -0.82 5.48 0.06
CA PRO A 7 0.49 5.01 0.53
C PRO A 7 1.57 6.07 0.32
N TRP A 8 1.34 7.00 -0.61
CA TRP A 8 2.28 8.08 -0.93
C TRP A 8 2.03 9.35 -0.11
N SER A 9 0.77 9.76 0.06
CA SER A 9 0.43 11.04 0.72
C SER A 9 -0.03 10.90 2.17
N ASN A 10 -0.26 9.67 2.65
CA ASN A 10 -0.76 9.38 4.00
C ASN A 10 -2.08 10.11 4.33
N THR A 11 -2.88 10.43 3.30
CA THR A 11 -4.16 11.14 3.44
C THR A 11 -5.30 10.20 3.10
N TYR A 12 -6.36 10.24 3.90
CA TYR A 12 -7.61 9.53 3.63
C TYR A 12 -8.37 10.13 2.45
N TYR A 13 -9.00 9.26 1.66
CA TYR A 13 -10.03 9.67 0.69
C TYR A 13 -11.29 8.80 0.82
N PRO A 14 -12.47 9.40 1.09
CA PRO A 14 -12.73 10.81 1.42
C PRO A 14 -12.03 11.25 2.73
N PRO A 15 -11.74 12.56 2.89
CA PRO A 15 -10.97 13.07 4.04
C PRO A 15 -11.70 12.73 5.34
N LEU A 16 -10.99 12.03 6.23
CA LEU A 16 -11.48 11.62 7.53
C LEU A 16 -10.46 12.07 8.58
N ASP A 17 -10.90 12.83 9.59
CA ASP A 17 -10.04 13.29 10.68
C ASP A 17 -9.76 12.20 11.73
N ASP A 18 -10.59 11.15 11.78
CA ASP A 18 -10.54 10.08 12.80
C ASP A 18 -10.09 8.73 12.21
N GLY A 19 -9.19 8.79 11.24
CA GLY A 19 -8.66 7.61 10.59
C GLY A 19 -7.48 7.01 11.37
N SER A 20 -7.49 5.70 11.56
CA SER A 20 -6.38 4.95 12.16
C SER A 20 -5.10 5.07 11.33
N MET A 21 -4.24 6.01 11.70
CA MET A 21 -2.92 6.18 11.10
C MET A 21 -1.94 5.15 11.68
N PRO A 22 -1.11 4.50 10.85
CA PRO A 22 -0.09 3.58 11.34
C PRO A 22 0.92 4.32 12.20
N SER A 23 1.47 3.64 13.22
CA SER A 23 2.56 4.20 14.02
C SER A 23 3.78 4.56 13.15
N GLU A 24 4.61 5.51 13.59
CA GLU A 24 5.76 6.00 12.80
C GLU A 24 6.72 4.87 12.39
N ARG A 25 6.85 3.84 13.24
CA ARG A 25 7.64 2.64 12.95
C ARG A 25 7.04 1.84 11.80
N LEU A 26 5.73 1.63 11.80
CA LEU A 26 5.02 0.92 10.74
C LEU A 26 5.01 1.70 9.44
N ARG A 27 4.95 3.04 9.50
CA ARG A 27 5.05 3.89 8.31
C ARG A 27 6.41 3.74 7.61
N LYS A 28 7.52 3.65 8.37
CA LYS A 28 8.84 3.36 7.79
C LYS A 28 8.88 1.99 7.12
N LEU A 29 8.32 0.97 7.79
CA LEU A 29 8.25 -0.39 7.26
C LEU A 29 7.36 -0.47 6.00
N GLU A 30 6.29 0.33 5.94
CA GLU A 30 5.42 0.46 4.78
C GLU A 30 6.14 1.05 3.57
N LEU A 31 6.95 2.08 3.77
CA LEU A 31 7.74 2.70 2.68
C LEU A 31 8.81 1.73 2.16
N ASP A 32 9.54 1.08 3.06
CA ASP A 32 10.56 0.09 2.70
C ASP A 32 9.93 -1.09 1.94
N ALA A 33 8.78 -1.59 2.41
CA ALA A 33 8.05 -2.65 1.74
C ALA A 33 7.52 -2.20 0.37
N ASN A 34 6.94 -1.00 0.26
CA ASN A 34 6.48 -0.47 -1.02
C ASN A 34 7.63 -0.42 -2.04
N HIS A 35 8.83 0.01 -1.63
CA HIS A 35 10.00 0.04 -2.51
C HIS A 35 10.44 -1.38 -2.93
N ALA A 36 10.53 -2.32 -1.98
CA ALA A 36 10.89 -3.70 -2.27
C ALA A 36 9.88 -4.39 -3.21
N PHE A 37 8.59 -4.16 -3.00
CA PHE A 37 7.54 -4.73 -3.83
C PHE A 37 7.38 -4.05 -5.19
N ASP A 38 7.74 -2.77 -5.31
CA ASP A 38 7.79 -2.10 -6.61
C ASP A 38 8.89 -2.70 -7.50
N GLN A 39 10.06 -3.00 -6.93
CA GLN A 39 11.12 -3.74 -7.62
C GLN A 39 10.67 -5.16 -7.99
N TYR A 40 9.98 -5.86 -7.07
CA TYR A 40 9.42 -7.18 -7.35
C TYR A 40 8.39 -7.13 -8.50
N ARG A 41 7.51 -6.12 -8.50
CA ARG A 41 6.53 -5.90 -9.56
C ARG A 41 7.21 -5.65 -10.89
N GLU A 42 8.25 -4.83 -10.94
CA GLU A 42 8.98 -4.55 -12.17
C GLU A 42 9.63 -5.82 -12.74
N MET A 43 10.28 -6.63 -11.90
CA MET A 43 10.93 -7.88 -12.32
C MET A 43 9.95 -8.95 -12.83
N TYR A 44 8.78 -9.09 -12.21
CA TYR A 44 7.86 -10.20 -12.52
C TYR A 44 6.68 -9.80 -13.42
N PHE A 45 6.25 -8.55 -13.36
CA PHE A 45 5.04 -8.08 -14.03
C PHE A 45 5.31 -7.05 -15.12
N GLU A 46 6.54 -6.53 -15.25
CA GLU A 46 6.98 -5.54 -16.26
C GLU A 46 6.05 -4.30 -16.36
N GLY A 47 5.28 -4.03 -15.31
CA GLY A 47 4.19 -3.05 -15.34
C GLY A 47 3.17 -3.23 -14.21
N GLY A 48 2.12 -2.42 -14.21
CA GLY A 48 1.08 -2.42 -13.18
C GLY A 48 1.36 -1.47 -12.00
N VAL A 49 0.51 -1.56 -10.97
CA VAL A 49 0.59 -0.74 -9.75
C VAL A 49 0.65 -1.67 -8.54
N SER A 50 1.61 -1.44 -7.64
CA SER A 50 1.67 -2.09 -6.34
C SER A 50 1.35 -1.10 -5.23
N SER A 51 0.71 -1.58 -4.17
CA SER A 51 0.44 -0.79 -2.96
C SER A 51 0.45 -1.68 -1.74
N VAL A 52 1.27 -1.32 -0.76
CA VAL A 52 1.37 -2.01 0.54
C VAL A 52 0.76 -1.12 1.61
N TYR A 53 -0.04 -1.73 2.47
CA TYR A 53 -0.63 -1.09 3.64
C TYR A 53 -0.32 -1.91 4.88
N PHE A 54 0.12 -1.27 5.96
CA PHE A 54 0.25 -1.89 7.27
C PHE A 54 -0.61 -1.21 8.33
N TRP A 55 -1.02 -1.98 9.33
CA TRP A 55 -1.70 -1.48 10.51
C TRP A 55 -1.26 -2.21 11.78
N ASP A 56 -1.30 -1.49 12.89
CA ASP A 56 -0.99 -2.00 14.22
C ASP A 56 -2.07 -2.98 14.72
N LEU A 57 -1.66 -4.02 15.45
CA LEU A 57 -2.52 -4.95 16.19
C LEU A 57 -2.06 -5.03 17.65
N ASP A 58 -2.95 -5.40 18.58
CA ASP A 58 -2.64 -5.50 20.02
C ASP A 58 -1.41 -6.39 20.33
N HIS A 59 -1.15 -7.39 19.48
CA HIS A 59 0.00 -8.28 19.58
C HIS A 59 0.78 -8.41 18.25
N GLY A 60 1.07 -7.28 17.60
CA GLY A 60 1.96 -7.26 16.43
C GLY A 60 1.53 -6.25 15.38
N PHE A 61 1.69 -6.63 14.11
CA PHE A 61 1.22 -5.84 12.98
C PHE A 61 0.70 -6.76 11.89
N ALA A 62 -0.23 -6.26 11.09
CA ALA A 62 -0.67 -6.93 9.88
C ALA A 62 -0.51 -5.99 8.69
N GLY A 63 -0.40 -6.58 7.51
CA GLY A 63 -0.31 -5.82 6.28
C GLY A 63 -0.92 -6.54 5.10
N THR A 64 -1.33 -5.76 4.13
CA THR A 64 -1.85 -6.24 2.85
C THR A 64 -1.03 -5.65 1.71
N LEU A 65 -0.66 -6.50 0.76
CA LEU A 65 -0.05 -6.11 -0.51
C LEU A 65 -1.10 -6.27 -1.62
N PHE A 66 -1.30 -5.19 -2.39
CA PHE A 66 -2.07 -5.21 -3.62
C PHE A 66 -1.11 -5.08 -4.80
N VAL A 67 -1.27 -5.95 -5.80
CA VAL A 67 -0.60 -5.83 -7.09
C VAL A 67 -1.67 -5.93 -8.17
N THR A 68 -1.83 -4.85 -8.94
CA THR A 68 -2.79 -4.77 -10.03
C THR A 68 -2.03 -4.62 -11.34
N LYS A 69 -2.19 -5.59 -12.24
CA LYS A 69 -1.67 -5.53 -13.62
C LYS A 69 -2.83 -5.36 -14.59
N TYR A 70 -2.76 -4.30 -15.40
CA TYR A 70 -3.68 -4.12 -16.52
C TYR A 70 -3.13 -4.89 -17.73
N PHE A 71 -3.87 -5.87 -18.22
CA PHE A 71 -3.59 -6.48 -19.51
C PHE A 71 -4.28 -5.64 -20.60
N GLY A 72 -3.49 -4.97 -21.44
CA GLY A 72 -4.04 -4.30 -22.62
C GLY A 72 -4.65 -5.35 -23.56
N TYR A 73 -5.92 -5.18 -23.91
CA TYR A 73 -6.50 -5.92 -25.03
C TYR A 73 -5.75 -5.50 -26.29
N LEU A 74 -5.07 -6.45 -26.94
CA LEU A 74 -4.45 -6.23 -28.26
C LEU A 74 -5.56 -5.77 -29.22
N SER A 75 -5.44 -4.54 -29.73
CA SER A 75 -6.23 -4.01 -30.84
C SER A 75 -5.71 -4.52 -32.18
#